data_AF-A0A0G9GW31-F1
#
_entry.id   AF-A0A0G9GW31-F1
#
_cell.length_a   1.000
_cell.length_b   1.000
_cell.length_c   1.000
_cell.angle_alpha   90.00
_cell.angle_beta   90.00
_cell.angle_gamma   90.00
#
_symmetry.space_group_name_H-M   'P 1'
#
loop_
_entity.id
_entity.type
_entity.pdbx_description
1 polymer ?
#
loop_
_entity_poly.entity_id
_entity_poly.type
_entity_poly.pdbx_seq_one_letter_code
_entity_poly.pdbx_strand_id
1 'polypeptide(L)'
;MSKTPGWQTRLLTTVKELSSTPFSWGKNDCCTFAAKCIDAQYGTNIYSEIVGKYSTELGSKKFTIQKVGTTHLPALLDIYLGERIEKNFAQRGDVVTFEGELGLTA
;
A
#
# COMPACT_ATOMS: atom_id res chain seq x y z
N MET A 1 4.93 -11.49 -9.44
CA MET A 1 3.63 -11.03 -10.01
C MET A 1 3.91 -10.21 -11.27
N SER A 2 2.99 -10.14 -12.23
CA SER A 2 3.19 -9.38 -13.47
C SER A 2 2.14 -8.28 -13.63
N LYS A 3 2.58 -7.05 -13.97
CA LYS A 3 1.67 -5.93 -14.20
C LYS A 3 0.78 -6.20 -15.42
N THR A 4 -0.50 -5.88 -15.33
CA THR A 4 -1.51 -6.19 -16.36
C THR A 4 -1.51 -5.13 -17.48
N PRO A 5 -1.93 -5.44 -18.72
CA PRO A 5 -1.95 -4.45 -19.81
C PRO A 5 -2.70 -3.16 -19.44
N GLY A 6 -2.11 -2.00 -19.76
CA GLY A 6 -2.67 -0.69 -19.42
C GLY A 6 -2.59 -0.29 -17.95
N TRP A 7 -1.76 -0.96 -17.15
CA TRP A 7 -1.59 -0.68 -15.72
C TRP A 7 -1.18 0.76 -15.43
N GLN A 8 -0.40 1.40 -16.31
CA GLN A 8 0.08 2.76 -16.11
C GLN A 8 -1.08 3.74 -16.01
N THR A 9 -2.04 3.63 -16.93
CA THR A 9 -3.25 4.48 -16.93
C THR A 9 -4.08 4.24 -15.68
N ARG A 10 -4.30 2.97 -15.30
CA ARG A 10 -5.07 2.64 -14.08
C ARG A 10 -4.39 3.17 -12.83
N LEU A 11 -3.08 2.98 -12.70
CA LEU A 11 -2.29 3.52 -11.59
C LEU A 11 -2.45 5.04 -11.50
N LEU A 12 -2.25 5.76 -12.61
CA LEU A 12 -2.35 7.22 -12.62
C LEU A 12 -3.77 7.70 -12.28
N THR A 13 -4.81 7.03 -12.79
CA THR A 13 -6.20 7.31 -12.42
C THR A 13 -6.43 7.10 -10.93
N THR A 14 -6.02 5.95 -10.37
CA THR A 14 -6.14 5.64 -8.95
C THR A 14 -5.42 6.65 -8.07
N VAL A 15 -4.16 6.99 -8.39
CA VAL A 15 -3.39 8.01 -7.65
C VAL A 15 -4.10 9.36 -7.68
N LYS A 16 -4.60 9.78 -8.86
CA LYS A 16 -5.32 11.06 -9.01
C LYS A 16 -6.58 11.09 -8.15
N GLU A 17 -7.40 10.04 -8.18
CA GLU A 17 -8.62 9.93 -7.37
C GLU A 17 -8.31 9.98 -5.87
N LEU A 18 -7.35 9.16 -5.41
CA LEU A 18 -7.01 9.06 -4.00
C LEU A 18 -6.29 10.31 -3.46
N SER A 19 -5.54 11.03 -4.30
CA SER A 19 -4.89 12.30 -3.91
C SER A 19 -5.88 13.39 -3.54
N SER A 20 -7.11 13.32 -4.08
CA SER A 20 -8.21 14.23 -3.76
C SER A 20 -9.11 13.71 -2.64
N THR A 21 -8.88 12.47 -2.18
CA THR A 21 -9.64 11.85 -1.11
C THR A 21 -8.98 12.16 0.23
N PRO A 22 -9.73 12.65 1.25
CA PRO A 22 -9.17 12.88 2.56
C PRO A 22 -8.56 11.62 3.17
N PHE A 23 -7.56 11.81 4.04
CA PHE A 23 -7.00 10.71 4.81
C PHE A 23 -8.06 10.09 5.74
N SER A 24 -8.12 8.76 5.77
CA SER A 24 -8.96 8.02 6.71
C SER A 24 -8.37 6.64 6.97
N TRP A 25 -8.06 6.34 8.23
CA TRP A 25 -7.61 5.02 8.65
C TRP A 25 -8.54 3.90 8.16
N GLY A 26 -7.95 2.87 7.56
CA GLY A 26 -8.60 1.68 7.02
C GLY A 26 -9.41 1.91 5.75
N LYS A 27 -9.31 3.10 5.13
CA LYS A 27 -10.07 3.45 3.91
C LYS A 27 -9.23 4.19 2.85
N ASN A 28 -8.46 5.19 3.28
CA ASN A 28 -7.53 5.98 2.49
C ASN A 28 -6.38 6.47 3.38
N ASP A 29 -5.50 5.55 3.72
CA ASP A 29 -4.23 5.74 4.44
C ASP A 29 -3.08 5.12 3.62
N CYS A 30 -1.83 5.19 4.09
CA CYS A 30 -0.68 4.66 3.34
C CYS A 30 -0.85 3.19 2.92
N CYS A 31 -1.31 2.31 3.83
CA CYS A 31 -1.51 0.89 3.55
C CYS A 31 -2.61 0.65 2.51
N THR A 32 -3.77 1.28 2.67
CA THR A 32 -4.91 1.11 1.76
C THR A 32 -4.70 1.81 0.42
N PHE A 33 -3.96 2.93 0.40
CA PHE A 33 -3.51 3.61 -0.81
C PHE A 33 -2.56 2.71 -1.62
N ALA A 34 -1.53 2.16 -0.96
CA ALA A 34 -0.59 1.24 -1.60
C ALA A 34 -1.33 0.01 -2.14
N ALA A 35 -2.23 -0.59 -1.36
CA ALA A 35 -3.05 -1.72 -1.80
C ALA A 35 -3.87 -1.43 -3.06
N LYS A 36 -4.58 -0.29 -3.11
CA LYS A 36 -5.33 0.13 -4.31
C LYS A 36 -4.42 0.34 -5.52
N CYS A 37 -3.25 0.93 -5.32
CA CYS A 37 -2.27 1.13 -6.39
C CYS A 37 -1.70 -0.21 -6.89
N ILE A 38 -1.50 -1.19 -6.02
CA ILE A 38 -1.07 -2.54 -6.42
C ILE A 38 -2.20 -3.24 -7.19
N ASP A 39 -3.43 -3.20 -6.68
CA ASP A 39 -4.61 -3.80 -7.34
C ASP A 39 -4.83 -3.22 -8.74
N ALA A 40 -4.72 -1.90 -8.90
CA ALA A 40 -4.81 -1.22 -10.19
C ALA A 40 -3.74 -1.71 -11.19
N GLN A 41 -2.55 -2.06 -10.70
CA GLN A 41 -1.42 -2.46 -11.52
C GLN A 41 -1.41 -3.94 -11.88
N TYR A 42 -1.64 -4.80 -10.89
CA TYR A 42 -1.47 -6.25 -11.00
C TYR A 42 -2.79 -6.99 -11.18
N GLY A 43 -3.94 -6.31 -11.03
CA GLY A 43 -5.25 -6.97 -11.06
C GLY A 43 -5.50 -7.85 -9.84
N THR A 44 -4.79 -7.58 -8.74
CA THR A 44 -4.98 -8.26 -7.44
C THR A 44 -6.23 -7.73 -6.72
N ASN A 45 -6.50 -8.26 -5.53
CA ASN A 45 -7.62 -7.84 -4.70
C ASN A 45 -7.21 -7.58 -3.23
N ILE A 46 -5.99 -7.06 -3.02
CA ILE A 46 -5.36 -6.85 -1.72
C ILE A 46 -6.15 -5.82 -0.90
N TYR A 47 -6.67 -4.76 -1.53
CA TYR A 47 -7.45 -3.74 -0.83
C TYR A 47 -8.64 -4.33 -0.09
N SER A 48 -9.32 -5.33 -0.67
CA SER A 48 -10.46 -6.00 -0.04
C SER A 48 -10.10 -6.74 1.25
N GLU A 49 -8.85 -7.17 1.39
CA GLU A 49 -8.38 -7.86 2.60
C GLU A 49 -8.12 -6.91 3.76
N ILE A 50 -7.88 -5.62 3.47
CA ILE A 50 -7.42 -4.61 4.43
C ILE A 50 -8.53 -3.61 4.77
N VAL A 51 -9.39 -3.27 3.79
CA VAL A 51 -10.44 -2.25 3.97
C VAL A 51 -11.34 -2.57 5.17
N GLY A 52 -11.51 -1.59 6.04
CA GLY A 52 -12.37 -1.70 7.23
C GLY A 52 -11.85 -2.62 8.34
N LYS A 53 -10.64 -3.20 8.22
CA LYS A 53 -10.04 -4.01 9.31
C LYS A 53 -9.64 -3.17 10.53
N TYR A 54 -9.53 -1.87 10.36
CA TYR A 54 -9.26 -0.90 11.41
C TYR A 54 -9.81 0.47 11.02
N SER A 55 -9.87 1.38 12.00
CA SER A 55 -10.37 2.76 11.82
C SER A 55 -9.55 3.80 12.59
N THR A 56 -8.44 3.38 13.21
CA THR A 56 -7.54 4.23 14.00
C THR A 56 -6.09 3.81 13.77
N GLU A 57 -5.15 4.69 14.10
CA GLU A 57 -3.71 4.39 14.09
C GLU A 57 -3.35 3.20 15.00
N LEU A 58 -3.91 3.16 16.22
CA LEU A 58 -3.69 2.03 17.12
C LEU A 58 -4.26 0.73 16.54
N GLY A 59 -5.41 0.82 15.86
CA GLY A 59 -6.02 -0.30 15.16
C GLY A 59 -5.14 -0.82 14.02
N SER A 60 -4.53 0.08 13.23
CA SER A 60 -3.64 -0.32 12.14
C SER A 60 -2.39 -1.03 12.68
N LYS A 61 -1.77 -0.52 13.75
CA LYS A 61 -0.63 -1.18 14.41
C LYS A 61 -0.99 -2.58 14.92
N LYS A 62 -2.16 -2.73 15.57
CA LYS A 62 -2.66 -4.04 16.04
C LYS A 62 -2.88 -5.00 14.88
N PHE A 63 -3.48 -4.53 13.78
CA PHE A 63 -3.66 -5.33 12.57
C PHE A 63 -2.32 -5.81 12.00
N THR A 64 -1.33 -4.93 11.88
CA THR A 64 0.01 -5.29 11.38
C THR A 64 0.68 -6.33 12.28
N ILE A 65 0.64 -6.14 13.61
CA ILE A 65 1.17 -7.13 14.56
C ILE A 65 0.46 -8.49 14.40
N GLN A 66 -0.86 -8.51 14.23
CA GLN A 66 -1.60 -9.76 14.01
C GLN A 66 -1.22 -10.46 12.69
N LYS A 67 -0.87 -9.70 11.66
CA LYS A 67 -0.52 -10.23 10.33
C LYS A 67 0.93 -10.66 10.19
N VAL A 68 1.88 -9.90 10.75
CA VAL A 68 3.34 -10.09 10.58
C VAL A 68 4.14 -10.13 11.88
N GLY A 69 3.51 -9.97 13.05
CA GLY A 69 4.19 -9.99 14.35
C GLY A 69 4.98 -8.72 14.70
N THR A 70 4.91 -7.68 13.87
CA THR A 70 5.64 -6.42 14.05
C THR A 70 4.82 -5.22 13.58
N THR A 71 5.20 -4.00 13.95
CA THR A 71 4.67 -2.76 13.36
C THR A 71 5.52 -2.24 12.19
N HIS A 72 6.56 -2.97 11.80
CA HIS A 72 7.45 -2.58 10.72
C HIS A 72 6.73 -2.68 9.36
N LEU A 73 6.40 -1.53 8.76
CA LEU A 73 5.60 -1.44 7.55
C LEU A 73 6.18 -2.21 6.34
N PRO A 74 7.50 -2.18 6.08
CA PRO A 74 8.09 -3.01 5.02
C PRO A 74 7.79 -4.51 5.18
N ALA A 75 7.79 -5.04 6.40
CA ALA A 75 7.47 -6.46 6.63
C ALA A 75 6.03 -6.80 6.24
N LEU A 76 5.08 -5.86 6.41
CA LEU A 76 3.72 -6.02 5.93
C LEU A 76 3.65 -6.01 4.40
N LEU A 77 4.38 -5.09 3.75
CA LEU A 77 4.42 -5.01 2.29
C LEU A 77 5.04 -6.26 1.66
N ASP A 78 6.06 -6.84 2.30
CA ASP A 78 6.75 -8.05 1.82
C ASP A 78 5.80 -9.27 1.73
N ILE A 79 4.75 -9.35 2.57
CA ILE A 79 3.70 -10.37 2.43
C ILE A 79 2.98 -10.26 1.08
N TYR A 80 2.73 -9.04 0.63
CA TYR A 80 1.89 -8.77 -0.54
C TYR A 80 2.69 -8.64 -1.83
N LEU A 81 3.93 -8.14 -1.77
CA LEU A 81 4.72 -7.80 -2.96
C LEU A 81 5.71 -8.88 -3.40
N GLY A 82 6.00 -9.88 -2.58
CA GLY A 82 6.67 -11.13 -2.94
C GLY A 82 8.14 -11.04 -3.37
N GLU A 83 8.57 -9.93 -3.97
CA GLU A 83 9.95 -9.68 -4.41
C GLU A 83 10.36 -8.26 -4.04
N ARG A 84 11.51 -8.14 -3.37
CA ARG A 84 12.09 -6.86 -2.98
C ARG A 84 13.10 -6.43 -4.04
N ILE A 85 12.91 -5.23 -4.57
CA ILE A 85 13.81 -4.62 -5.55
C ILE A 85 14.76 -3.66 -4.80
N GLU A 86 16.04 -3.61 -5.18
CA GLU A 86 16.94 -2.61 -4.60
C GLU A 86 16.52 -1.21 -5.02
N LYS A 87 16.68 -0.24 -4.11
CA LYS A 87 16.24 1.15 -4.33
C LYS A 87 16.75 1.78 -5.63
N ASN A 88 17.94 1.39 -6.11
CA ASN A 88 18.54 1.94 -7.32
C ASN A 88 17.85 1.44 -8.61
N PHE A 89 17.05 0.38 -8.51
CA PHE A 89 16.28 -0.19 -9.61
C PHE A 89 14.77 0.07 -9.48
N ALA A 90 14.34 0.85 -8.49
CA ALA A 90 12.94 1.21 -8.33
C ALA A 90 12.42 1.92 -9.59
N GLN A 91 11.27 1.47 -10.10
CA GLN A 91 10.62 2.00 -11.27
C GLN A 91 9.27 2.62 -10.92
N ARG A 92 8.67 3.30 -11.89
CA ARG A 92 7.30 3.81 -11.75
C ARG A 92 6.36 2.66 -11.38
N GLY A 93 5.57 2.88 -10.34
CA GLY A 93 4.57 1.92 -9.87
C GLY A 93 5.07 0.95 -8.81
N ASP A 94 6.37 0.93 -8.52
CA ASP A 94 6.87 0.18 -7.37
C ASP A 94 6.52 0.92 -6.07
N VAL A 95 6.16 0.16 -5.05
CA VAL A 95 5.89 0.70 -3.71
C VAL A 95 7.21 0.91 -3.00
N VAL A 96 7.37 2.09 -2.41
CA VAL A 96 8.55 2.45 -1.62
C VAL A 96 8.12 2.78 -0.21
N THR A 97 9.05 2.71 0.73
CA THR A 97 8.84 3.27 2.07
C THR A 97 9.86 4.36 2.32
N PHE A 98 9.45 5.41 3.03
CA PHE A 98 10.29 6.56 3.34
C PHE A 98 9.86 7.20 4.66
N GLU A 99 10.76 7.95 5.28
CA GLU A 99 10.43 8.73 6.48
C GLU A 99 9.69 10.01 6.09
N GLY A 100 8.43 10.11 6.49
CA GLY A 100 7.62 11.32 6.38
C GLY A 100 7.59 12.10 7.70
N GLU A 101 6.92 13.25 7.71
CA GLU A 101 6.80 14.11 8.90
C GLU A 101 6.14 13.40 10.10
N LEU A 102 5.28 12.42 9.83
CA LEU A 102 4.56 11.63 10.82
C LEU A 102 5.16 10.22 11.02
N GLY A 103 6.36 9.99 10.50
CA GLY A 103 7.11 8.72 10.57
C GLY A 103 7.07 7.90 9.28
N LEU A 104 7.45 6.62 9.41
CA LEU A 104 7.59 5.69 8.29
C LEU A 104 6.30 5.54 7.49
N THR A 105 6.37 5.86 6.21
CA THR A 105 5.25 5.94 5.27
C THR A 105 5.49 4.99 4.08
N ALA A 106 4.41 4.53 3.45
CA ALA A 106 4.41 3.76 2.19
C ALA A 106 3.62 4.52 1.10
#